data_AF-A0AA41MHA9-F1
#
_entry.id   AF-A0AA41MHA9-F1
#
_cell.length_a   1.000
_cell.length_b   1.000
_cell.length_c   1.000
_cell.angle_alpha   90.00
_cell.angle_beta   90.00
_cell.angle_gamma   90.00
#
_symmetry.space_group_name_H-M   'P 1'
#
loop_
_entity.id
_entity.type
_entity.pdbx_description
1 polymer ?
#
loop_
_entity_poly.entity_id
_entity_poly.type
_entity_poly.pdbx_seq_one_letter_code
_entity_poly.pdbx_strand_id
1 'polypeptide(L)'
;MRLPVWLLSLLALVLQEAGPASLPKERRRGEERGHGESHAVAQPHAGSYLGSLDDYGEVIDLSNYEELADYGDQLAEVKETSLVPPTRISPTQSTVAPRTPLSNPAMTKPTLPGPLGSPTSLDLPTCLVCVCLGSSVYCDDIDLQNIPPLPRMTTYLYARFNRISRIRTADFQGLTKLKRIDLSSNFISSIDNDALHLLPALQDLILPENQLVALPMLPSGIKFLDVRLNRLRSSGIQPEAFRALEKLQFLYLADNLLDSIPWPLPLSLRSLHLQNNMIETLPRDAFCDPGEHRHIRRQLEDIRLDGNPINLSLFPSAYFCLPRLPVGRFS
;
A
#
# COMPACT_ATOMS: atom_id res chain seq x y z
N MET A 1 38.56 -52.62 46.06
CA MET A 1 37.70 -51.81 46.94
C MET A 1 37.04 -50.71 46.12
N ARG A 2 35.70 -50.69 46.13
CA ARG A 2 34.76 -49.59 45.81
C ARG A 2 34.75 -48.99 44.39
N LEU A 3 33.73 -49.43 43.64
CA LEU A 3 33.12 -48.77 42.47
C LEU A 3 32.26 -47.56 42.90
N PRO A 4 32.01 -46.60 41.99
CA PRO A 4 31.17 -45.43 42.23
C PRO A 4 29.67 -45.72 42.03
N VAL A 5 28.88 -45.21 42.96
CA VAL A 5 27.41 -45.03 42.92
C VAL A 5 27.24 -43.63 42.29
N TRP A 6 26.39 -43.32 41.31
CA TRP A 6 24.93 -43.38 41.31
C TRP A 6 24.41 -43.33 39.86
N LEU A 7 23.81 -44.44 39.40
CA LEU A 7 22.79 -44.46 38.36
C LEU A 7 21.67 -45.40 38.84
N LEU A 8 20.42 -44.92 38.74
CA LEU A 8 19.15 -45.66 38.71
C LEU A 8 18.52 -46.18 40.03
N SER A 9 17.35 -45.62 40.38
CA SER A 9 16.07 -46.33 40.59
C SER A 9 15.01 -45.31 41.08
N LEU A 10 14.04 -44.85 40.27
CA LEU A 10 12.70 -45.43 39.99
C LEU A 10 11.84 -45.77 41.24
N LEU A 11 10.70 -45.06 41.31
CA LEU A 11 9.37 -45.41 41.85
C LEU A 11 9.16 -45.69 43.36
N ALA A 12 8.53 -44.72 44.05
CA ALA A 12 7.60 -44.91 45.17
C ALA A 12 6.63 -43.70 45.20
N LEU A 13 5.41 -43.83 44.67
CA LEU A 13 4.13 -44.15 45.34
C LEU A 13 3.57 -43.08 46.32
N VAL A 14 2.57 -42.37 45.79
CA VAL A 14 1.36 -41.74 46.36
C VAL A 14 1.07 -41.96 47.86
N LEU A 15 0.82 -40.86 48.61
CA LEU A 15 -0.33 -40.62 49.52
C LEU A 15 -0.24 -39.24 50.23
N GLN A 16 -1.41 -38.58 50.35
CA GLN A 16 -1.83 -37.44 51.22
C GLN A 16 -0.91 -36.19 51.33
N GLU A 17 -1.39 -34.97 51.06
CA GLU A 17 -2.20 -34.19 52.01
C GLU A 17 -2.97 -33.06 51.28
N ALA A 18 -4.18 -32.80 51.78
CA ALA A 18 -5.14 -31.85 51.25
C ALA A 18 -4.87 -30.43 51.77
N GLY A 19 -5.06 -29.42 50.90
CA GLY A 19 -5.16 -28.00 51.28
C GLY A 19 -6.44 -27.41 50.67
N PRO A 20 -7.22 -26.59 51.40
CA PRO A 20 -8.59 -26.25 51.03
C PRO A 20 -8.67 -25.20 49.92
N ALA A 21 -9.59 -25.45 48.99
CA ALA A 21 -10.06 -24.54 47.98
C ALA A 21 -10.97 -23.45 48.57
N SER A 22 -10.75 -22.19 48.15
CA SER A 22 -11.65 -21.06 48.41
C SER A 22 -12.51 -20.79 47.17
N LEU A 23 -13.84 -20.89 47.35
CA LEU A 23 -14.87 -20.60 46.37
C LEU A 23 -15.23 -19.09 46.32
N PRO A 24 -15.78 -18.59 45.19
CA PRO A 24 -16.08 -17.19 44.97
C PRO A 24 -17.41 -16.74 45.60
N LYS A 25 -17.49 -15.43 45.92
CA LYS A 25 -18.69 -14.77 46.47
C LYS A 25 -19.81 -14.66 45.45
N GLU A 26 -20.94 -15.27 45.81
CA GLU A 26 -22.25 -15.17 45.20
C GLU A 26 -22.92 -13.82 45.57
N ARG A 27 -23.44 -13.09 44.58
CA ARG A 27 -24.19 -11.83 44.78
C ARG A 27 -25.66 -12.08 44.44
N ARG A 28 -26.52 -11.84 45.43
CA ARG A 28 -27.95 -12.18 45.48
C ARG A 28 -28.79 -11.59 44.34
N ARG A 29 -29.71 -12.42 43.85
CA ARG A 29 -30.89 -12.14 43.04
C ARG A 29 -32.04 -11.74 43.98
N GLY A 30 -32.77 -10.68 43.64
CA GLY A 30 -34.10 -10.37 44.17
C GLY A 30 -35.08 -10.30 43.00
N GLU A 31 -36.15 -11.10 43.04
CA GLU A 31 -37.30 -11.05 42.16
C GLU A 31 -38.36 -10.11 42.75
N GLU A 32 -39.09 -9.39 41.88
CA GLU A 32 -40.52 -9.18 42.05
C GLU A 32 -41.20 -9.05 40.67
N ARG A 33 -42.39 -9.66 40.57
CA ARG A 33 -43.20 -9.93 39.37
C ARG A 33 -44.14 -8.77 39.00
N GLY A 34 -44.63 -8.74 37.76
CA GLY A 34 -46.01 -8.30 37.50
C GLY A 34 -46.35 -7.74 36.10
N HIS A 35 -46.83 -8.63 35.22
CA HIS A 35 -47.87 -8.50 34.17
C HIS A 35 -48.10 -7.23 33.33
N GLY A 36 -48.35 -7.46 32.03
CA GLY A 36 -49.39 -6.76 31.26
C GLY A 36 -49.07 -6.54 29.78
N GLU A 37 -49.62 -7.38 28.90
CA GLU A 37 -49.70 -7.14 27.45
C GLU A 37 -50.59 -5.94 27.11
N SER A 38 -50.31 -5.21 26.02
CA SER A 38 -51.29 -4.87 24.98
C SER A 38 -50.74 -3.93 23.89
N HIS A 39 -51.25 -4.16 22.67
CA HIS A 39 -50.97 -3.49 21.40
C HIS A 39 -51.32 -1.99 21.38
N ALA A 40 -50.56 -1.19 20.61
CA ALA A 40 -51.12 -0.07 19.84
C ALA A 40 -50.19 0.42 18.72
N VAL A 41 -50.79 0.63 17.55
CA VAL A 41 -50.27 1.27 16.34
C VAL A 41 -50.44 2.80 16.46
N ALA A 42 -49.45 3.60 16.07
CA ALA A 42 -49.62 4.95 15.47
C ALA A 42 -48.28 5.55 14.98
N GLN A 43 -48.25 5.99 13.72
CA GLN A 43 -47.29 6.95 13.14
C GLN A 43 -47.70 8.41 13.49
N PRO A 44 -47.09 9.46 12.91
CA PRO A 44 -45.78 10.04 13.21
C PRO A 44 -45.92 11.49 13.74
N HIS A 45 -44.92 12.01 14.43
CA HIS A 45 -44.84 13.45 14.72
C HIS A 45 -43.61 14.08 14.06
N ALA A 46 -43.89 15.05 13.20
CA ALA A 46 -42.94 16.01 12.67
C ALA A 46 -42.43 16.91 13.80
N GLY A 47 -41.11 17.05 13.88
CA GLY A 47 -40.42 17.99 14.76
C GLY A 47 -39.16 18.46 14.06
N SER A 48 -39.23 19.66 13.49
CA SER A 48 -38.12 20.41 12.92
C SER A 48 -37.15 20.85 14.02
N TYR A 49 -35.88 20.48 13.91
CA TYR A 49 -34.77 21.19 14.56
C TYR A 49 -33.62 21.37 13.57
N LEU A 50 -33.26 22.64 13.40
CA LEU A 50 -32.14 23.16 12.63
C LEU A 50 -30.83 22.86 13.37
N GLY A 51 -29.81 22.30 12.71
CA GLY A 51 -28.49 22.14 13.31
C GLY A 51 -27.44 21.45 12.44
N SER A 52 -26.44 22.23 12.00
CA SER A 52 -25.07 21.87 11.59
C SER A 52 -24.89 21.06 10.28
N LEU A 53 -24.41 21.76 9.25
CA LEU A 53 -23.61 21.16 8.17
C LEU A 53 -22.28 20.70 8.78
N ASP A 54 -21.97 19.40 8.68
CA ASP A 54 -20.63 18.83 8.54
C ASP A 54 -20.75 17.29 8.59
N ASP A 55 -21.34 16.67 7.54
CA ASP A 55 -21.08 15.26 7.21
C ASP A 55 -21.60 14.94 5.80
N TYR A 56 -20.70 14.74 4.84
CA TYR A 56 -21.00 14.05 3.58
C TYR A 56 -19.83 13.12 3.26
N GLY A 57 -19.83 11.96 3.91
CA GLY A 57 -19.15 10.76 3.42
C GLY A 57 -20.15 9.90 2.66
N GLU A 58 -20.47 10.26 1.41
CA GLU A 58 -21.24 9.38 0.54
C GLU A 58 -20.37 8.21 0.04
N VAL A 59 -20.89 7.01 0.29
CA VAL A 59 -20.42 5.75 -0.28
C VAL A 59 -20.81 5.73 -1.75
N ILE A 60 -19.82 5.80 -2.65
CA ILE A 60 -20.06 5.58 -4.08
C ILE A 60 -20.23 4.07 -4.30
N ASP A 61 -21.48 3.64 -4.45
CA ASP A 61 -21.84 2.31 -4.93
C ASP A 61 -21.66 2.23 -6.45
N LEU A 62 -20.63 1.50 -6.89
CA LEU A 62 -20.23 1.36 -8.30
C LEU A 62 -20.96 0.21 -9.02
N SER A 63 -22.10 -0.26 -8.53
CA SER A 63 -22.81 -1.39 -9.14
C SER A 63 -23.78 -1.03 -10.28
N ASN A 64 -23.84 0.22 -10.74
CA ASN A 64 -24.89 0.67 -11.67
C ASN A 64 -24.40 1.51 -12.87
N TYR A 65 -23.35 1.06 -13.56
CA TYR A 65 -22.96 1.60 -14.87
C TYR A 65 -23.05 0.51 -15.95
N GLU A 66 -24.27 0.22 -16.40
CA GLU A 66 -24.53 -0.37 -17.71
C GLU A 66 -25.52 0.50 -18.50
N GLU A 67 -25.17 0.71 -19.77
CA GLU A 67 -25.95 1.21 -20.91
C GLU A 67 -26.49 2.66 -20.92
N LEU A 68 -26.06 3.43 -21.93
CA LEU A 68 -26.93 3.82 -23.07
C LEU A 68 -26.20 4.57 -24.21
N ALA A 69 -26.35 4.00 -25.42
CA ALA A 69 -26.67 4.62 -26.72
C ALA A 69 -25.74 5.65 -27.41
N ASP A 70 -25.20 5.18 -28.56
CA ASP A 70 -25.53 5.63 -29.93
C ASP A 70 -25.41 7.12 -30.29
N TYR A 71 -24.33 7.47 -31.01
CA TYR A 71 -24.35 8.53 -32.02
C TYR A 71 -23.54 8.05 -33.24
N GLY A 72 -24.26 7.69 -34.30
CA GLY A 72 -23.73 7.48 -35.64
C GLY A 72 -23.39 8.78 -36.38
N ASP A 73 -22.48 8.61 -37.34
CA ASP A 73 -22.23 9.35 -38.58
C ASP A 73 -21.91 10.86 -38.56
N GLN A 74 -20.65 11.18 -38.90
CA GLN A 74 -20.32 11.72 -40.25
C GLN A 74 -18.80 11.95 -40.39
N LEU A 75 -18.13 11.04 -41.11
CA LEU A 75 -16.79 11.25 -41.67
C LEU A 75 -16.95 11.84 -43.07
N ALA A 76 -16.52 13.09 -43.27
CA ALA A 76 -16.37 13.68 -44.59
C ALA A 76 -15.00 13.29 -45.18
N GLU A 77 -15.04 12.54 -46.28
CA GLU A 77 -13.88 12.27 -47.14
C GLU A 77 -13.37 13.57 -47.77
N VAL A 78 -12.08 13.86 -47.62
CA VAL A 78 -11.35 14.77 -48.51
C VAL A 78 -10.37 13.95 -49.32
N LYS A 79 -10.60 13.99 -50.63
CA LYS A 79 -9.90 13.27 -51.69
C LYS A 79 -8.84 14.21 -52.27
N GLU A 80 -7.56 13.90 -52.09
CA GLU A 80 -6.49 14.54 -52.87
C GLU A 80 -5.75 13.54 -53.75
N THR A 81 -5.92 13.74 -55.04
CA THR A 81 -5.28 13.05 -56.15
C THR A 81 -3.87 13.62 -56.42
N SER A 82 -2.90 12.71 -56.38
CA SER A 82 -1.64 12.64 -57.13
C SER A 82 -1.35 13.71 -58.20
N LEU A 83 -0.14 14.32 -58.14
CA LEU A 83 0.77 14.53 -59.28
C LEU A 83 2.25 14.54 -58.80
N VAL A 84 3.13 13.85 -59.54
CA VAL A 84 4.59 13.65 -59.37
C VAL A 84 5.24 13.83 -60.77
N PRO A 85 6.57 14.05 -60.99
CA PRO A 85 7.53 15.09 -60.56
C PRO A 85 8.16 15.83 -61.81
N PRO A 86 9.33 16.49 -61.69
CA PRO A 86 10.51 15.86 -62.30
C PRO A 86 11.85 16.00 -61.53
N THR A 87 12.64 14.93 -61.64
CA THR A 87 14.11 14.75 -61.52
C THR A 87 14.90 15.66 -62.49
N ARG A 88 16.21 15.97 -62.42
CA ARG A 88 17.42 15.59 -61.66
C ARG A 88 18.59 16.35 -62.32
N ILE A 89 19.51 17.01 -61.58
CA ILE A 89 20.92 17.20 -62.02
C ILE A 89 21.85 17.25 -60.78
N SER A 90 22.97 16.54 -60.84
CA SER A 90 24.22 16.64 -60.05
C SER A 90 25.38 16.41 -61.04
N PRO A 91 26.71 16.52 -60.74
CA PRO A 91 27.40 16.74 -59.45
C PRO A 91 28.72 17.60 -59.53
N THR A 92 29.53 17.53 -58.44
CA THR A 92 31.02 17.55 -58.33
C THR A 92 31.85 18.81 -57.92
N GLN A 93 32.46 18.67 -56.72
CA GLN A 93 33.89 18.84 -56.30
C GLN A 93 34.57 20.21 -56.12
N SER A 94 35.23 20.38 -54.93
CA SER A 94 36.66 20.76 -54.69
C SER A 94 36.81 21.56 -53.37
N THR A 95 37.30 20.99 -52.25
CA THR A 95 38.70 20.81 -51.75
C THR A 95 39.25 21.93 -50.82
N VAL A 96 39.61 21.54 -49.57
CA VAL A 96 40.87 21.83 -48.79
C VAL A 96 41.09 23.31 -48.33
N ALA A 97 41.58 23.74 -47.14
CA ALA A 97 42.31 23.23 -45.96
C ALA A 97 42.18 24.23 -44.75
N PRO A 98 42.68 23.89 -43.53
CA PRO A 98 42.41 24.58 -42.25
C PRO A 98 43.53 25.52 -41.75
N ARG A 99 43.22 26.50 -40.89
CA ARG A 99 44.22 27.23 -40.05
C ARG A 99 43.64 27.78 -38.73
N THR A 100 44.35 27.50 -37.64
CA THR A 100 44.52 28.30 -36.40
C THR A 100 46.02 28.20 -36.02
N PRO A 101 46.62 28.92 -35.05
CA PRO A 101 46.16 30.01 -34.14
C PRO A 101 47.15 31.21 -34.02
N LEU A 102 46.86 32.23 -33.16
CA LEU A 102 47.69 32.71 -32.01
C LEU A 102 47.66 34.26 -31.71
N SER A 103 47.52 34.57 -30.41
CA SER A 103 48.09 35.68 -29.56
C SER A 103 47.50 37.12 -29.45
N ASN A 104 46.81 37.34 -28.31
CA ASN A 104 46.95 38.36 -27.20
C ASN A 104 46.77 39.89 -27.45
N PRO A 105 46.51 40.76 -26.41
CA PRO A 105 46.22 40.55 -24.97
C PRO A 105 45.04 41.37 -24.34
N ALA A 106 44.72 40.97 -23.09
CA ALA A 106 44.05 41.59 -21.94
C ALA A 106 43.49 43.04 -21.92
N MET A 107 42.30 43.19 -21.33
CA MET A 107 41.96 44.26 -20.38
C MET A 107 41.13 43.73 -19.20
N THR A 108 41.45 44.23 -18.02
CA THR A 108 41.08 43.80 -16.67
C THR A 108 39.77 44.42 -16.14
N LYS A 109 39.02 43.69 -15.31
CA LYS A 109 38.08 44.23 -14.29
C LYS A 109 37.77 43.17 -13.21
N PRO A 110 37.33 43.53 -11.99
CA PRO A 110 38.05 43.21 -10.77
C PRO A 110 37.37 42.13 -9.93
N THR A 111 38.20 41.41 -9.19
CA THR A 111 37.83 40.47 -8.14
C THR A 111 37.52 41.19 -6.83
N LEU A 112 36.43 40.83 -6.15
CA LEU A 112 36.31 40.86 -4.68
C LEU A 112 35.53 39.62 -4.19
N PRO A 113 35.74 39.16 -2.94
CA PRO A 113 35.80 37.73 -2.63
C PRO A 113 34.62 37.15 -1.82
N GLY A 114 34.19 35.94 -2.22
CA GLY A 114 33.65 34.82 -1.41
C GLY A 114 32.25 34.94 -0.75
N PRO A 115 31.65 33.84 -0.23
CA PRO A 115 32.01 32.42 -0.37
C PRO A 115 30.84 31.45 -0.71
N LEU A 116 31.21 30.24 -1.14
CA LEU A 116 30.51 28.94 -1.00
C LEU A 116 29.09 28.74 -1.61
N GLY A 117 29.08 28.13 -2.80
CA GLY A 117 28.44 26.82 -3.06
C GLY A 117 26.92 26.68 -3.09
N SER A 118 26.35 26.40 -4.27
CA SER A 118 25.29 25.40 -4.43
C SER A 118 25.23 24.88 -5.87
N PRO A 119 24.94 23.58 -6.09
CA PRO A 119 24.91 22.97 -7.41
C PRO A 119 23.64 23.37 -8.16
N THR A 120 23.80 23.63 -9.44
CA THR A 120 22.73 23.92 -10.39
C THR A 120 21.91 22.68 -10.72
N SER A 121 20.74 22.56 -10.08
CA SER A 121 19.50 22.18 -10.76
C SER A 121 18.50 23.29 -10.42
N LEU A 122 17.73 23.79 -11.40
CA LEU A 122 16.73 24.81 -11.12
C LEU A 122 15.75 24.29 -10.05
N ASP A 123 15.89 24.76 -8.82
CA ASP A 123 14.94 24.57 -7.71
C ASP A 123 13.67 25.37 -8.02
N LEU A 124 12.92 24.89 -9.01
CA LEU A 124 11.60 25.41 -9.29
C LEU A 124 10.69 24.91 -8.15
N PRO A 125 10.04 25.80 -7.38
CA PRO A 125 9.17 25.36 -6.30
C PRO A 125 8.13 24.37 -6.84
N THR A 126 7.95 23.26 -6.14
CA THR A 126 7.01 22.19 -6.53
C THR A 126 5.64 22.71 -6.92
N CYS A 127 5.17 23.78 -6.27
CA CYS A 127 3.88 24.42 -6.56
C CYS A 127 3.83 25.25 -7.86
N LEU A 128 4.92 25.36 -8.62
CA LEU A 128 4.93 25.90 -9.98
C LEU A 128 4.71 24.82 -11.04
N VAL A 129 5.11 23.58 -10.73
CA VAL A 129 4.93 22.41 -11.61
C VAL A 129 3.63 21.69 -11.26
N CYS A 130 3.33 21.59 -9.97
CA CYS A 130 2.18 20.92 -9.40
C CYS A 130 1.20 21.92 -8.78
N VAL A 131 -0.02 21.46 -8.52
CA VAL A 131 -1.06 22.25 -7.85
C VAL A 131 -1.00 22.00 -6.34
N CYS A 132 -0.69 23.04 -5.57
CA CYS A 132 -0.67 22.98 -4.10
C CYS A 132 -1.95 23.60 -3.52
N LEU A 133 -2.79 22.79 -2.86
CA LEU A 133 -4.00 23.24 -2.18
C LEU A 133 -3.91 22.95 -0.68
N GLY A 134 -3.66 23.99 0.11
CA GLY A 134 -3.45 23.86 1.56
C GLY A 134 -2.22 23.02 1.88
N SER A 135 -2.43 21.83 2.44
CA SER A 135 -1.36 20.85 2.71
C SER A 135 -1.33 19.68 1.72
N SER A 136 -2.10 19.76 0.63
CA SER A 136 -2.14 18.72 -0.41
C SER A 136 -1.39 19.18 -1.65
N VAL A 137 -0.60 18.29 -2.24
CA VAL A 137 0.15 18.53 -3.49
C VAL A 137 -0.36 17.55 -4.54
N TYR A 138 -0.84 18.10 -5.66
CA TYR A 138 -1.37 17.36 -6.80
C TYR A 138 -0.45 17.55 -8.01
N CYS A 139 0.19 16.46 -8.43
CA CYS A 139 1.13 16.38 -9.52
C CYS A 139 0.70 15.31 -10.54
N ASP A 140 -0.60 15.07 -10.73
CA ASP A 140 -1.08 14.02 -11.62
C ASP A 140 -0.79 14.37 -13.10
N ASP A 141 -0.32 13.38 -13.88
CA ASP A 141 -0.14 13.48 -15.34
C ASP A 141 0.73 14.66 -15.84
N ILE A 142 1.91 14.85 -15.22
CA ILE A 142 2.87 15.93 -15.57
C ILE A 142 4.20 15.33 -16.06
N ASP A 143 4.18 14.06 -16.51
CA ASP A 143 5.35 13.32 -16.98
C ASP A 143 6.56 13.34 -16.00
N LEU A 144 6.29 13.43 -14.69
CA LEU A 144 7.35 13.51 -13.68
C LEU A 144 8.20 12.23 -13.71
N GLN A 145 9.53 12.40 -13.81
CA GLN A 145 10.48 11.27 -13.74
C GLN A 145 10.98 11.01 -12.31
N ASN A 146 10.90 12.02 -11.45
CA ASN A 146 11.32 11.99 -10.05
C ASN A 146 10.33 12.81 -9.22
N ILE A 147 10.26 12.53 -7.92
CA ILE A 147 9.46 13.32 -6.99
C ILE A 147 10.15 14.69 -6.78
N PRO A 148 9.45 15.82 -7.03
CA PRO A 148 10.01 17.15 -6.82
C PRO A 148 10.12 17.48 -5.32
N PRO A 149 10.96 18.46 -4.92
CA PRO A 149 11.16 18.79 -3.50
C PRO A 149 9.88 19.30 -2.84
N LEU A 150 9.26 18.46 -2.01
CA LEU A 150 7.94 18.74 -1.43
C LEU A 150 8.01 19.74 -0.26
N PRO A 151 6.98 20.60 -0.09
CA PRO A 151 6.87 21.45 1.09
C PRO A 151 6.80 20.62 2.39
N ARG A 152 7.46 21.08 3.47
CA ARG A 152 7.51 20.36 4.77
C ARG A 152 6.15 20.16 5.46
N MET A 153 5.15 20.96 5.07
CA MET A 153 3.79 20.89 5.60
C MET A 153 2.88 19.94 4.81
N THR A 154 3.39 19.30 3.75
CA THR A 154 2.61 18.39 2.91
C THR A 154 2.06 17.23 3.73
N THR A 155 0.75 17.04 3.66
CA THR A 155 -0.01 15.99 4.34
C THR A 155 -0.49 14.93 3.34
N TYR A 156 -0.81 15.34 2.11
CA TYR A 156 -1.29 14.47 1.05
C TYR A 156 -0.48 14.74 -0.22
N LEU A 157 0.05 13.68 -0.82
CA LEU A 157 0.72 13.73 -2.12
C LEU A 157 -0.05 12.84 -3.10
N TYR A 158 -0.44 13.43 -4.22
CA TYR A 158 -1.02 12.74 -5.37
C TYR A 158 -0.13 13.00 -6.57
N ALA A 159 0.48 11.96 -7.13
CA ALA A 159 1.36 12.07 -8.29
C ALA A 159 1.15 10.85 -9.22
N ARG A 160 -0.11 10.62 -9.58
CA ARG A 160 -0.55 9.50 -10.42
C ARG A 160 -0.20 9.73 -11.89
N PHE A 161 -0.17 8.65 -12.67
CA PHE A 161 0.03 8.72 -14.13
C PHE A 161 1.30 9.48 -14.54
N ASN A 162 2.37 9.33 -13.77
CA ASN A 162 3.66 9.93 -14.08
C ASN A 162 4.65 8.85 -14.54
N ARG A 163 5.91 9.23 -14.70
CA ARG A 163 7.00 8.36 -15.15
C ARG A 163 8.03 8.12 -14.05
N ILE A 164 7.61 8.17 -12.79
CA ILE A 164 8.51 8.04 -11.65
C ILE A 164 9.03 6.60 -11.62
N SER A 165 10.36 6.45 -11.61
CA SER A 165 11.00 5.13 -11.71
C SER A 165 11.54 4.62 -10.38
N ARG A 166 11.89 5.52 -9.46
CA ARG A 166 12.49 5.18 -8.16
C ARG A 166 12.10 6.20 -7.11
N ILE A 167 11.93 5.74 -5.88
CA ILE A 167 11.74 6.58 -4.70
C ILE A 167 13.02 6.54 -3.87
N ARG A 168 13.60 7.72 -3.61
CA ARG A 168 14.82 7.87 -2.83
C ARG A 168 14.52 8.35 -1.42
N THR A 169 15.43 8.09 -0.48
CA THR A 169 15.30 8.59 0.90
C THR A 169 15.22 10.12 0.98
N ALA A 170 15.89 10.82 0.06
CA ALA A 170 15.88 12.28 0.00
C ALA A 170 14.51 12.87 -0.39
N ASP A 171 13.69 12.13 -1.14
CA ASP A 171 12.43 12.64 -1.71
C ASP A 171 11.40 12.98 -0.62
N PHE A 172 11.41 12.23 0.49
CA PHE A 172 10.50 12.41 1.62
C PHE A 172 11.17 12.88 2.91
N GLN A 173 12.43 13.32 2.82
CA GLN A 173 13.20 13.70 4.00
C GLN A 173 12.58 14.90 4.73
N GLY A 174 12.26 14.71 6.01
CA GLY A 174 11.72 15.77 6.88
C GLY A 174 10.22 16.04 6.74
N LEU A 175 9.46 15.20 6.00
CA LEU A 175 8.01 15.32 5.84
C LEU A 175 7.25 14.65 6.99
N THR A 176 7.28 15.24 8.18
CA THR A 176 6.71 14.63 9.39
C THR A 176 5.17 14.59 9.42
N LYS A 177 4.50 15.37 8.57
CA LYS A 177 3.04 15.47 8.51
C LYS A 177 2.40 14.63 7.40
N LEU A 178 3.20 13.97 6.56
CA LEU A 178 2.71 13.22 5.41
C LEU A 178 1.90 12.02 5.89
N LYS A 179 0.62 11.96 5.52
CA LYS A 179 -0.33 10.91 5.92
C LYS A 179 -0.67 9.96 4.79
N ARG A 180 -0.72 10.46 3.55
CA ARG A 180 -1.07 9.67 2.37
C ARG A 180 -0.14 10.00 1.21
N ILE A 181 0.31 8.94 0.54
CA ILE A 181 1.07 9.00 -0.71
C ILE A 181 0.33 8.15 -1.73
N ASP A 182 -0.05 8.79 -2.84
CA ASP A 182 -0.61 8.12 -4.02
C ASP A 182 0.30 8.33 -5.23
N LEU A 183 0.88 7.23 -5.67
CA LEU A 183 1.80 7.12 -6.80
C LEU A 183 1.32 6.04 -7.78
N SER A 184 0.00 5.87 -7.87
CA SER A 184 -0.64 4.92 -8.79
C SER A 184 -0.20 5.13 -10.24
N SER A 185 -0.13 4.04 -11.01
CA SER A 185 0.15 4.07 -12.46
C SER A 185 1.42 4.85 -12.79
N ASN A 186 2.53 4.43 -12.19
CA ASN A 186 3.88 4.95 -12.45
C ASN A 186 4.80 3.80 -12.90
N PHE A 187 6.10 4.04 -13.01
CA PHE A 187 7.08 3.01 -13.40
C PHE A 187 8.04 2.65 -12.25
N ILE A 188 7.56 2.73 -11.01
CA ILE A 188 8.42 2.60 -9.83
C ILE A 188 8.90 1.15 -9.74
N SER A 189 10.20 0.94 -9.91
CA SER A 189 10.84 -0.38 -9.85
C SER A 189 11.45 -0.69 -8.48
N SER A 190 11.85 0.34 -7.73
CA SER A 190 12.57 0.20 -6.46
C SER A 190 12.32 1.40 -5.54
N ILE A 191 12.25 1.12 -4.25
CA ILE A 191 12.10 2.12 -3.17
C ILE A 191 13.25 1.90 -2.18
N ASP A 192 13.95 2.97 -1.81
CA ASP A 192 14.98 2.89 -0.77
C ASP A 192 14.37 2.47 0.58
N ASN A 193 15.05 1.61 1.32
CA ASN A 193 14.52 1.02 2.56
C ASN A 193 14.13 2.06 3.62
N ASP A 194 14.87 3.16 3.71
CA ASP A 194 14.66 4.21 4.71
C ASP A 194 13.70 5.32 4.23
N ALA A 195 13.31 5.33 2.96
CA ALA A 195 12.52 6.42 2.39
C ALA A 195 11.14 6.57 3.03
N LEU A 196 10.51 5.45 3.40
CA LEU A 196 9.16 5.43 3.96
C LEU A 196 9.16 5.19 5.48
N HIS A 197 10.14 4.46 6.00
CA HIS A 197 10.23 4.16 7.43
C HIS A 197 10.38 5.44 8.31
N LEU A 198 11.00 6.49 7.76
CA LEU A 198 11.20 7.78 8.44
C LEU A 198 9.95 8.66 8.50
N LEU A 199 8.80 8.20 8.00
CA LEU A 199 7.55 8.98 7.96
C LEU A 199 6.61 8.57 9.10
N PRO A 200 6.64 9.27 10.25
CA PRO A 200 5.93 8.83 11.46
C PRO A 200 4.40 8.94 11.35
N ALA A 201 3.89 9.80 10.46
CA ALA A 201 2.46 10.06 10.30
C ALA A 201 1.81 9.31 9.13
N LEU A 202 2.61 8.57 8.34
CA LEU A 202 2.14 7.89 7.14
C LEU A 202 1.15 6.78 7.51
N GLN A 203 -0.01 6.83 6.86
CA GLN A 203 -1.14 5.93 7.10
C GLN A 203 -1.52 5.18 5.84
N ASP A 204 -1.52 5.86 4.69
CA ASP A 204 -1.98 5.29 3.43
C ASP A 204 -0.86 5.34 2.39
N LEU A 205 -0.48 4.18 1.89
CA LEU A 205 0.48 4.04 0.80
C LEU A 205 -0.21 3.34 -0.38
N ILE A 206 -0.33 4.07 -1.49
CA ILE A 206 -1.05 3.65 -2.69
C ILE A 206 -0.06 3.66 -3.85
N LEU A 207 0.31 2.46 -4.29
CA LEU A 207 1.30 2.18 -5.34
C LEU A 207 0.80 1.15 -6.39
N PRO A 208 -0.51 1.04 -6.71
CA PRO A 208 -0.95 0.10 -7.71
C PRO A 208 -0.39 0.44 -9.09
N GLU A 209 -0.32 -0.56 -9.97
CA GLU A 209 0.14 -0.40 -11.36
C GLU A 209 1.56 0.19 -11.45
N ASN A 210 2.50 -0.46 -10.77
CA ASN A 210 3.92 -0.10 -10.79
C ASN A 210 4.76 -1.34 -11.15
N GLN A 211 6.08 -1.28 -10.97
CA GLN A 211 7.00 -2.37 -11.32
C GLN A 211 7.81 -2.85 -10.11
N LEU A 212 7.26 -2.70 -8.91
CA LEU A 212 7.95 -3.06 -7.68
C LEU A 212 8.24 -4.55 -7.63
N VAL A 213 9.49 -4.89 -7.35
CA VAL A 213 9.94 -6.28 -7.17
C VAL A 213 10.07 -6.64 -5.69
N ALA A 214 10.28 -5.65 -4.83
CA ALA A 214 10.43 -5.80 -3.39
C ALA A 214 9.73 -4.67 -2.63
N LEU A 215 9.27 -4.96 -1.41
CA LEU A 215 8.71 -3.97 -0.50
C LEU A 215 9.80 -3.35 0.39
N PRO A 216 9.78 -2.03 0.60
CA PRO A 216 10.69 -1.37 1.54
C PRO A 216 10.24 -1.61 3.00
N MET A 217 11.04 -1.13 3.96
CA MET A 217 10.60 -1.10 5.35
C MET A 217 9.46 -0.09 5.52
N LEU A 218 8.34 -0.59 6.06
CA LEU A 218 7.13 0.19 6.25
C LEU A 218 7.13 0.85 7.64
N PRO A 219 6.59 2.07 7.79
CA PRO A 219 6.39 2.67 9.09
C PRO A 219 5.23 2.00 9.84
N SER A 220 5.34 1.90 11.18
CA SER A 220 4.33 1.26 12.05
C SER A 220 2.96 1.97 12.06
N GLY A 221 2.89 3.18 11.54
CA GLY A 221 1.67 3.98 11.42
C GLY A 221 0.72 3.57 10.30
N ILE A 222 1.15 2.70 9.36
CA ILE A 222 0.37 2.34 8.18
C ILE A 222 -0.93 1.63 8.57
N LYS A 223 -2.01 2.07 7.93
CA LYS A 223 -3.36 1.51 8.02
C LYS A 223 -3.81 0.88 6.71
N PHE A 224 -3.40 1.47 5.58
CA PHE A 224 -3.80 1.06 4.24
C PHE A 224 -2.56 0.91 3.36
N LEU A 225 -2.35 -0.29 2.83
CA LEU A 225 -1.30 -0.57 1.86
C LEU A 225 -1.91 -1.19 0.62
N ASP A 226 -1.79 -0.48 -0.51
CA ASP A 226 -2.18 -0.98 -1.83
C ASP A 226 -0.97 -0.99 -2.75
N VAL A 227 -0.54 -2.19 -3.10
CA VAL A 227 0.59 -2.47 -4.00
C VAL A 227 0.16 -3.49 -5.07
N ARG A 228 -1.12 -3.44 -5.47
CA ARG A 228 -1.66 -4.31 -6.52
C ARG A 228 -0.98 -4.07 -7.87
N LEU A 229 -1.10 -5.00 -8.82
CA LEU A 229 -0.61 -4.81 -10.19
C LEU A 229 0.88 -4.39 -10.22
N ASN A 230 1.69 -5.12 -9.46
CA ASN A 230 3.14 -4.95 -9.37
C ASN A 230 3.83 -6.27 -9.75
N ARG A 231 5.13 -6.39 -9.46
CA ARG A 231 5.92 -7.60 -9.75
C ARG A 231 6.50 -8.20 -8.48
N LEU A 232 5.80 -8.04 -7.35
CA LEU A 232 6.25 -8.49 -6.04
C LEU A 232 6.29 -10.02 -6.00
N ARG A 233 7.40 -10.56 -5.49
CA ARG A 233 7.58 -11.97 -5.17
C ARG A 233 7.69 -12.15 -3.66
N SER A 234 7.43 -13.34 -3.11
CA SER A 234 7.55 -13.51 -1.66
C SER A 234 9.00 -13.30 -1.17
N SER A 235 10.01 -13.58 -2.02
CA SER A 235 11.41 -13.23 -1.74
C SER A 235 11.71 -11.73 -1.63
N GLY A 236 10.84 -10.88 -2.20
CA GLY A 236 10.95 -9.42 -2.14
C GLY A 236 10.27 -8.81 -0.91
N ILE A 237 9.60 -9.63 -0.10
CA ILE A 237 8.98 -9.21 1.16
C ILE A 237 9.87 -9.73 2.29
N GLN A 238 10.34 -8.83 3.16
CA GLN A 238 11.16 -9.23 4.30
C GLN A 238 10.37 -10.16 5.24
N PRO A 239 11.00 -11.18 5.83
CA PRO A 239 10.38 -11.97 6.89
C PRO A 239 9.87 -11.05 8.00
N GLU A 240 8.67 -11.32 8.50
CA GLU A 240 8.04 -10.50 9.54
C GLU A 240 7.79 -9.02 9.19
N ALA A 241 7.85 -8.63 7.91
CA ALA A 241 7.64 -7.25 7.46
C ALA A 241 6.32 -6.63 7.97
N PHE A 242 5.27 -7.45 8.11
CA PHE A 242 3.95 -6.97 8.55
C PHE A 242 3.69 -7.18 10.04
N ARG A 243 4.57 -7.88 10.78
CA ARG A 243 4.37 -8.24 12.19
C ARG A 243 4.18 -7.02 13.09
N ALA A 244 5.00 -6.01 12.89
CA ALA A 244 5.02 -4.78 13.70
C ALA A 244 3.95 -3.75 13.28
N LEU A 245 3.16 -4.04 12.24
CA LEU A 245 2.18 -3.10 11.69
C LEU A 245 0.81 -3.27 12.37
N GLU A 246 0.75 -3.00 13.67
CA GLU A 246 -0.44 -3.18 14.53
C GLU A 246 -1.65 -2.32 14.13
N LYS A 247 -1.45 -1.34 13.24
CA LYS A 247 -2.50 -0.45 12.74
C LYS A 247 -2.98 -0.83 11.34
N LEU A 248 -2.33 -1.79 10.67
CA LEU A 248 -2.65 -2.18 9.30
C LEU A 248 -4.01 -2.88 9.26
N GLN A 249 -4.93 -2.33 8.48
CA GLN A 249 -6.30 -2.84 8.33
C GLN A 249 -6.55 -3.39 6.93
N PHE A 250 -5.97 -2.77 5.90
CA PHE A 250 -6.18 -3.15 4.51
C PHE A 250 -4.83 -3.43 3.85
N LEU A 251 -4.68 -4.65 3.34
CA LEU A 251 -3.47 -5.09 2.64
C LEU A 251 -3.86 -5.66 1.28
N TYR A 252 -3.55 -4.92 0.22
CA TYR A 252 -3.87 -5.30 -1.15
C TYR A 252 -2.59 -5.61 -1.92
N LEU A 253 -2.44 -6.89 -2.25
CA LEU A 253 -1.30 -7.51 -2.92
C LEU A 253 -1.75 -8.29 -4.17
N ALA A 254 -2.97 -8.07 -4.63
CA ALA A 254 -3.52 -8.71 -5.82
C ALA A 254 -2.69 -8.42 -7.09
N ASP A 255 -2.74 -9.33 -8.07
CA ASP A 255 -2.08 -9.18 -9.36
C ASP A 255 -0.57 -8.92 -9.19
N ASN A 256 0.07 -9.80 -8.44
CA ASN A 256 1.52 -9.82 -8.22
C ASN A 256 2.05 -11.23 -8.56
N LEU A 257 3.28 -11.53 -8.15
CA LEU A 257 3.97 -12.79 -8.42
C LEU A 257 4.33 -13.52 -7.12
N LEU A 258 3.49 -13.40 -6.09
CA LEU A 258 3.73 -14.02 -4.78
C LEU A 258 3.54 -15.54 -4.88
N ASP A 259 4.51 -16.30 -4.38
CA ASP A 259 4.55 -17.77 -4.35
C ASP A 259 4.05 -18.36 -3.02
N SER A 260 3.99 -17.53 -1.98
CA SER A 260 3.50 -17.87 -0.65
C SER A 260 2.81 -16.68 0.01
N ILE A 261 1.87 -16.95 0.92
CA ILE A 261 1.23 -15.89 1.71
C ILE A 261 2.27 -15.25 2.64
N PRO A 262 2.35 -13.91 2.70
CA PRO A 262 3.25 -13.23 3.64
C PRO A 262 2.90 -13.58 5.08
N TRP A 263 3.91 -13.90 5.89
CA TRP A 263 3.72 -14.31 7.28
C TRP A 263 4.82 -13.72 8.19
N PRO A 264 4.49 -13.38 9.45
CA PRO A 264 3.16 -13.29 10.05
C PRO A 264 2.35 -12.05 9.62
N LEU A 265 1.03 -12.21 9.57
CA LEU A 265 0.07 -11.11 9.32
C LEU A 265 -0.38 -10.46 10.64
N PRO A 266 -0.55 -9.12 10.69
CA PRO A 266 -0.91 -8.40 11.91
C PRO A 266 -2.38 -8.65 12.30
N LEU A 267 -2.66 -8.79 13.60
CA LEU A 267 -4.00 -9.10 14.11
C LEU A 267 -5.07 -8.04 13.77
N SER A 268 -4.66 -6.80 13.51
CA SER A 268 -5.52 -5.67 13.14
C SER A 268 -6.14 -5.74 11.74
N LEU A 269 -5.66 -6.66 10.91
CA LEU A 269 -6.01 -6.75 9.49
C LEU A 269 -7.49 -7.14 9.31
N ARG A 270 -8.18 -6.40 8.45
CA ARG A 270 -9.60 -6.55 8.14
C ARG A 270 -9.87 -7.10 6.74
N SER A 271 -9.05 -6.68 5.78
CA SER A 271 -9.17 -7.08 4.38
C SER A 271 -7.82 -7.46 3.81
N LEU A 272 -7.73 -8.65 3.23
CA LEU A 272 -6.53 -9.18 2.58
C LEU A 272 -6.86 -9.60 1.14
N HIS A 273 -6.27 -8.90 0.17
CA HIS A 273 -6.44 -9.22 -1.25
C HIS A 273 -5.16 -9.81 -1.81
N LEU A 274 -5.21 -11.07 -2.20
CA LEU A 274 -4.08 -11.85 -2.74
C LEU A 274 -4.45 -12.53 -4.06
N GLN A 275 -5.55 -12.14 -4.69
CA GLN A 275 -6.00 -12.75 -5.93
C GLN A 275 -4.98 -12.58 -7.06
N ASN A 276 -5.00 -13.48 -8.04
CA ASN A 276 -4.12 -13.47 -9.21
C ASN A 276 -2.63 -13.38 -8.83
N ASN A 277 -2.19 -14.29 -7.97
CA ASN A 277 -0.79 -14.51 -7.63
C ASN A 277 -0.41 -15.97 -7.98
N MET A 278 0.78 -16.41 -7.57
CA MET A 278 1.29 -17.77 -7.77
C MET A 278 1.35 -18.54 -6.45
N ILE A 279 0.44 -18.26 -5.51
CA ILE A 279 0.49 -18.83 -4.17
C ILE A 279 0.16 -20.32 -4.24
N GLU A 280 1.10 -21.17 -3.85
CA GLU A 280 0.91 -22.63 -3.78
C GLU A 280 0.84 -23.14 -2.34
N THR A 281 1.51 -22.43 -1.42
CA THR A 281 1.73 -22.89 -0.05
C THR A 281 1.14 -21.92 0.97
N LEU A 282 0.66 -22.50 2.08
CA LEU A 282 0.09 -21.77 3.20
C LEU A 282 0.68 -22.29 4.51
N PRO A 283 1.34 -21.44 5.33
CA PRO A 283 1.79 -21.86 6.65
C PRO A 283 0.62 -22.28 7.53
N ARG A 284 0.85 -23.23 8.45
CA ARG A 284 -0.22 -23.76 9.34
C ARG A 284 -0.83 -22.69 10.24
N ASP A 285 -0.07 -21.62 10.46
CA ASP A 285 -0.34 -20.48 11.30
C ASP A 285 -0.43 -19.17 10.50
N ALA A 286 -0.78 -19.28 9.21
CA ALA A 286 -0.90 -18.13 8.30
C ALA A 286 -1.90 -17.08 8.83
N PHE A 287 -3.10 -17.54 9.19
CA PHE A 287 -4.17 -16.66 9.69
C PHE A 287 -4.45 -16.85 11.17
N CYS A 288 -4.12 -18.02 11.72
CA CYS A 288 -4.49 -18.49 13.04
C CYS A 288 -3.26 -18.77 13.88
N ASP A 289 -3.25 -18.32 15.14
CA ASP A 289 -2.18 -18.70 16.08
C ASP A 289 -2.44 -20.12 16.61
N PRO A 290 -1.50 -21.08 16.43
CA PRO A 290 -1.61 -22.44 16.94
C PRO A 290 -1.59 -22.49 18.48
N GLY A 291 -1.16 -21.44 19.17
CA GLY A 291 -1.26 -21.30 20.63
C GLY A 291 -2.68 -20.93 21.10
N GLU A 292 -3.46 -20.26 20.24
CA GLU A 292 -4.75 -19.66 20.60
C GLU A 292 -5.92 -20.20 19.77
N HIS A 293 -6.10 -21.53 19.75
CA HIS A 293 -7.21 -22.21 19.07
C HIS A 293 -8.63 -21.71 19.43
N ARG A 294 -8.77 -20.86 20.47
CA ARG A 294 -10.03 -20.25 20.90
C ARG A 294 -10.27 -18.86 20.31
N HIS A 295 -9.26 -18.23 19.71
CA HIS A 295 -9.37 -16.88 19.21
C HIS A 295 -9.90 -16.88 17.78
N ILE A 296 -11.19 -16.55 17.61
CA ILE A 296 -11.77 -16.33 16.28
C ILE A 296 -11.35 -14.93 15.82
N ARG A 297 -10.70 -14.84 14.66
CA ARG A 297 -10.24 -13.57 14.09
C ARG A 297 -11.38 -12.85 13.38
N ARG A 298 -12.34 -12.33 14.17
CA ARG A 298 -13.57 -11.70 13.66
C ARG A 298 -13.33 -10.44 12.81
N GLN A 299 -12.21 -9.75 13.04
CA GLN A 299 -11.90 -8.52 12.32
C GLN A 299 -11.53 -8.78 10.87
N LEU A 300 -10.96 -9.96 10.56
CA LEU A 300 -10.56 -10.33 9.21
C LEU A 300 -11.79 -10.86 8.47
N GLU A 301 -12.43 -9.97 7.73
CA GLU A 301 -13.75 -10.19 7.13
C GLU A 301 -13.67 -10.58 5.66
N ASP A 302 -12.69 -10.01 4.94
CA ASP A 302 -12.52 -10.22 3.50
C ASP A 302 -11.13 -10.77 3.20
N ILE A 303 -11.09 -11.99 2.66
CA ILE A 303 -9.86 -12.64 2.22
C ILE A 303 -10.10 -13.16 0.82
N ARG A 304 -9.34 -12.64 -0.14
CA ARG A 304 -9.44 -13.03 -1.55
C ARG A 304 -8.20 -13.79 -1.97
N LEU A 305 -8.39 -15.04 -2.41
CA LEU A 305 -7.34 -15.94 -2.87
C LEU A 305 -7.65 -16.50 -4.27
N ASP A 306 -8.66 -15.98 -4.96
CA ASP A 306 -8.99 -16.36 -6.33
C ASP A 306 -7.80 -16.23 -7.30
N GLY A 307 -7.72 -17.11 -8.30
CA GLY A 307 -6.65 -17.06 -9.30
C GLY A 307 -5.27 -17.44 -8.79
N ASN A 308 -5.18 -18.20 -7.69
CA ASN A 308 -3.94 -18.81 -7.19
C ASN A 308 -3.98 -20.34 -7.34
N PRO A 309 -2.85 -21.00 -7.61
CA PRO A 309 -2.73 -22.47 -7.68
C PRO A 309 -2.73 -23.15 -6.30
N ILE A 310 -3.41 -22.59 -5.30
CA ILE A 310 -3.46 -23.11 -3.93
C ILE A 310 -4.60 -24.13 -3.76
N ASN A 311 -4.27 -25.30 -3.21
CA ASN A 311 -5.27 -26.25 -2.74
C ASN A 311 -5.53 -26.09 -1.23
N LEU A 312 -6.60 -25.36 -0.88
CA LEU A 312 -6.95 -25.10 0.52
C LEU A 312 -7.26 -26.36 1.33
N SER A 313 -7.72 -27.45 0.70
CA SER A 313 -8.05 -28.69 1.41
C SER A 313 -6.84 -29.34 2.08
N LEU A 314 -5.62 -28.99 1.66
CA LEU A 314 -4.37 -29.46 2.27
C LEU A 314 -4.01 -28.70 3.55
N PHE A 315 -4.61 -27.53 3.79
CA PHE A 315 -4.22 -26.60 4.86
C PHE A 315 -5.38 -26.22 5.81
N PRO A 316 -6.21 -27.16 6.30
CA PRO A 316 -7.39 -26.84 7.11
C PRO A 316 -7.07 -26.12 8.43
N SER A 317 -5.88 -26.36 9.00
CA SER A 317 -5.46 -25.71 10.24
C SER A 317 -5.21 -24.21 10.08
N ALA A 318 -4.87 -23.76 8.87
CA ALA A 318 -4.46 -22.38 8.63
C ALA A 318 -5.60 -21.38 8.69
N TYR A 319 -6.84 -21.81 8.46
CA TYR A 319 -8.03 -20.95 8.38
C TYR A 319 -9.15 -21.32 9.37
N PHE A 320 -8.93 -22.27 10.28
CA PHE A 320 -9.97 -22.74 11.23
C PHE A 320 -10.50 -21.65 12.18
N CYS A 321 -9.67 -20.66 12.51
CA CYS A 321 -10.04 -19.53 13.36
C CYS A 321 -10.83 -18.43 12.63
N LEU A 322 -11.02 -18.55 11.32
CA LEU A 322 -11.68 -17.52 10.53
C LEU A 322 -13.21 -17.71 10.57
N PRO A 323 -13.99 -16.63 10.69
CA PRO A 323 -15.44 -16.71 10.68
C PRO A 323 -16.00 -17.09 9.29
N ARG A 324 -15.23 -16.83 8.24
CA ARG A 324 -15.57 -17.11 6.84
C ARG A 324 -14.35 -17.67 6.12
N LEU A 325 -14.59 -18.57 5.17
CA LEU A 325 -13.53 -19.10 4.31
C LEU A 325 -13.07 -18.02 3.33
N PRO A 326 -11.79 -18.05 2.90
CA PRO A 326 -11.32 -17.20 1.82
C PRO A 326 -12.15 -17.38 0.55
N VAL A 327 -12.46 -16.27 -0.12
CA VAL A 327 -13.20 -16.24 -1.37
C VAL A 327 -12.27 -16.64 -2.51
N GLY A 328 -12.73 -17.60 -3.33
CA GLY A 328 -12.11 -17.91 -4.61
C GLY A 328 -12.59 -19.22 -5.22
N ARG A 329 -12.34 -19.37 -6.53
CA ARG A 329 -12.41 -20.67 -7.21
C ARG A 329 -11.00 -21.26 -7.17
N PHE A 330 -10.84 -22.32 -6.39
CA PHE A 330 -9.60 -23.08 -6.29
C PHE A 330 -9.63 -24.15 -7.39
N SER A 331 -8.68 -24.08 -8.32
CA SER A 331 -8.59 -24.99 -9.48
C SER A 331 -8.09 -26.36 -9.10
#